data_AF-A0A977ICZ9-F1
#
_entry.id   AF-A0A977ICZ9-F1
#
_cell.length_a   1.000
_cell.length_b   1.000
_cell.length_c   1.000
_cell.angle_alpha   90.00
_cell.angle_beta   90.00
_cell.angle_gamma   90.00
#
_symmetry.space_group_name_H-M   'P 1'
#
loop_
_entity.id
_entity.type
_entity.pdbx_description
1 polymer ?
#
loop_
_entity_poly.entity_id
_entity_poly.type
_entity_poly.pdbx_seq_one_letter_code
_entity_poly.pdbx_strand_id
1 'polypeptide(L)'
;MFNMDVFGRQFVIRTLHLTSAVSTFIFAMVYGVIEHTLLTSPLGISILVHPLSVNLVGQIYFYHVLMLILAVLISFNPFFDILFFASTRTVKKQALLWGTGNIINFVWLEDLFYWVLFGEWPKDVMTPLHLSFYGIVWWYPVALLSASILYYLTIRSMRKMKEGAMS
;
A
#
# COMPACT_ATOMS: atom_id res chain seq x y z
N MET A 1 31.51 25.23 7.93
CA MET A 1 30.37 25.53 7.05
C MET A 1 29.39 24.37 7.19
N PHE A 2 28.29 24.56 7.90
CA PHE A 2 27.38 23.47 8.28
C PHE A 2 26.73 22.86 7.03
N ASN A 3 26.65 21.52 7.05
CA ASN A 3 26.17 20.65 5.98
C ASN A 3 24.64 20.75 5.79
N MET A 4 24.14 21.94 5.47
CA MET A 4 22.69 22.23 5.33
C MET A 4 22.03 21.40 4.23
N ASP A 5 22.78 21.00 3.20
CA ASP A 5 22.28 20.16 2.10
C ASP A 5 21.96 18.72 2.53
N VAL A 6 22.73 18.15 3.45
CA VAL A 6 22.52 16.79 3.95
C VAL A 6 21.33 16.74 4.91
N PHE A 7 21.21 17.73 5.81
CA PHE A 7 20.07 17.83 6.73
C PHE A 7 18.75 18.13 5.99
N GLY A 8 18.77 19.04 5.02
CA GLY A 8 17.60 19.34 4.19
C GLY A 8 17.12 18.12 3.38
N ARG A 9 18.04 17.41 2.71
CA ARG A 9 17.70 16.19 1.97
C ARG A 9 17.19 15.06 2.88
N GLN A 10 17.76 14.89 4.07
CA GLN A 10 17.29 13.88 5.03
C GLN A 10 15.88 14.20 5.58
N PHE A 11 15.59 15.46 5.87
CA PHE A 11 14.26 15.88 6.31
C PHE A 11 13.22 15.64 5.21
N VAL A 12 13.54 15.98 3.96
CA VAL A 12 12.67 15.73 2.80
C VAL A 12 12.40 14.24 2.63
N ILE A 13 13.42 13.38 2.66
CA ILE A 13 13.25 11.92 2.52
C ILE A 13 12.38 11.35 3.64
N ARG A 14 12.58 11.80 4.89
CA ARG A 14 11.77 11.33 6.03
C ARG A 14 10.31 11.76 5.92
N THR A 15 10.06 12.98 5.46
CA THR A 15 8.72 13.50 5.21
C THR A 15 8.04 12.75 4.08
N LEU A 16 8.73 12.44 2.98
CA LEU A 16 8.21 11.64 1.87
C LEU A 16 7.80 10.22 2.30
N HIS A 17 8.62 9.57 3.13
CA HIS A 17 8.28 8.27 3.68
C HIS A 17 7.04 8.33 4.59
N LEU A 18 6.97 9.33 5.47
CA LEU A 18 5.83 9.52 6.37
C LEU A 18 4.54 9.80 5.61
N THR A 19 4.56 10.72 4.63
CA THR A 19 3.37 11.06 3.83
C THR A 19 2.89 9.83 3.06
N SER A 20 3.79 9.06 2.44
CA SER A 20 3.41 7.83 1.76
C SER A 20 2.80 6.78 2.70
N ALA A 21 3.34 6.59 3.91
CA ALA A 21 2.76 5.66 4.88
C ALA A 21 1.38 6.10 5.37
N VAL A 22 1.20 7.40 5.69
CA VAL A 22 -0.10 7.94 6.10
C VAL A 22 -1.12 7.83 4.98
N SER A 23 -0.74 8.18 3.75
CA SER A 23 -1.62 8.04 2.58
C SER A 23 -2.00 6.59 2.32
N THR A 24 -1.05 5.65 2.49
CA THR A 24 -1.32 4.20 2.35
C THR A 24 -2.35 3.73 3.37
N PHE A 25 -2.21 4.16 4.64
CA PHE A 25 -3.14 3.84 5.71
C PHE A 25 -4.55 4.39 5.46
N ILE A 26 -4.65 5.68 5.09
CA ILE A 26 -5.93 6.31 4.75
C ILE A 26 -6.57 5.62 3.55
N PHE A 27 -5.78 5.32 2.52
CA PHE A 27 -6.27 4.66 1.32
C PHE A 27 -6.77 3.24 1.61
N ALA A 28 -6.08 2.46 2.45
CA ALA A 28 -6.54 1.13 2.89
C ALA A 28 -7.90 1.21 3.61
N MET A 29 -8.08 2.16 4.52
CA MET A 29 -9.37 2.36 5.20
C MET A 29 -10.49 2.74 4.22
N VAL A 30 -10.23 3.69 3.33
CA VAL A 30 -11.21 4.14 2.33
C VAL A 30 -11.56 3.00 1.38
N TYR A 31 -10.57 2.23 0.94
CA TYR A 31 -10.77 1.09 0.06
C TYR A 31 -11.66 0.04 0.71
N GLY A 32 -11.36 -0.40 1.94
CA GLY A 32 -12.19 -1.39 2.65
C GLY A 32 -13.63 -0.93 2.88
N VAL A 33 -13.87 0.38 3.10
CA VAL A 33 -15.23 0.94 3.21
C VAL A 33 -15.97 0.92 1.86
N ILE A 34 -15.29 1.31 0.77
CA ILE A 34 -15.89 1.27 -0.57
C ILE A 34 -16.20 -0.17 -0.96
N GLU A 35 -15.27 -1.08 -0.74
CA GLU A 35 -15.43 -2.50 -1.07
C GLU A 35 -16.62 -3.09 -0.30
N HIS A 36 -16.70 -2.86 1.02
CA HIS A 36 -17.84 -3.30 1.80
C HIS A 36 -19.16 -2.72 1.27
N THR A 37 -19.21 -1.42 0.97
CA THR A 37 -20.43 -0.76 0.46
C THR A 37 -20.85 -1.31 -0.91
N LEU A 38 -19.89 -1.65 -1.77
CA LEU A 38 -20.15 -2.25 -3.10
C LEU A 38 -20.62 -3.70 -2.99
N LEU A 39 -20.09 -4.46 -2.03
CA LEU A 39 -20.40 -5.89 -1.86
C LEU A 39 -21.68 -6.13 -1.05
N THR A 40 -22.04 -5.26 -0.10
CA THR A 40 -23.23 -5.45 0.76
C THR A 40 -24.50 -4.75 0.24
N SER A 41 -24.38 -3.80 -0.69
CA SER A 41 -25.54 -3.05 -1.19
C SER A 41 -26.06 -3.59 -2.54
N PRO A 42 -27.35 -3.99 -2.63
CA PRO A 42 -28.04 -4.21 -3.91
C PRO A 42 -28.04 -2.96 -4.81
N LEU A 43 -27.90 -1.76 -4.23
CA LEU A 43 -27.88 -0.46 -4.90
C LEU A 43 -26.46 0.07 -5.16
N GLY A 44 -25.43 -0.41 -4.45
CA GLY A 44 -24.04 0.06 -4.57
C GLY A 44 -23.43 -0.31 -5.92
N ILE A 45 -23.79 -1.49 -6.42
CA ILE A 45 -23.56 -1.88 -7.80
C ILE A 45 -24.38 -0.95 -8.72
N SER A 46 -25.67 -0.73 -8.46
CA SER A 46 -26.55 0.06 -9.34
C SER A 46 -26.12 1.53 -9.55
N ILE A 47 -25.56 2.21 -8.54
CA ILE A 47 -25.24 3.66 -8.62
C ILE A 47 -23.95 3.94 -9.43
N LEU A 48 -22.98 3.02 -9.45
CA LEU A 48 -21.81 3.10 -10.35
C LEU A 48 -22.07 2.49 -11.74
N VAL A 49 -23.18 1.75 -11.90
CA VAL A 49 -23.44 0.88 -13.08
C VAL A 49 -24.57 1.39 -13.97
N HIS A 50 -25.28 2.45 -13.57
CA HIS A 50 -26.50 2.86 -14.28
C HIS A 50 -26.34 3.35 -15.74
N PRO A 51 -25.15 3.74 -16.26
CA PRO A 51 -25.00 3.97 -17.69
C PRO A 51 -24.25 2.86 -18.46
N LEU A 52 -23.71 1.83 -17.82
CA LEU A 52 -22.90 0.79 -18.48
C LEU A 52 -23.46 -0.61 -18.16
N SER A 53 -24.41 -1.05 -18.98
CA SER A 53 -25.02 -2.39 -18.97
C SER A 53 -24.08 -3.48 -19.51
N VAL A 54 -22.84 -3.56 -18.99
CA VAL A 54 -21.85 -4.58 -19.38
C VAL A 54 -21.36 -5.34 -18.14
N ASN A 55 -21.70 -6.63 -18.08
CA ASN A 55 -21.21 -7.66 -17.15
C ASN A 55 -20.67 -7.16 -15.79
N LEU A 56 -21.52 -7.21 -14.76
CA LEU A 56 -21.23 -7.02 -13.33
C LEU A 56 -19.84 -7.53 -12.87
N VAL A 57 -19.46 -8.74 -13.33
CA VAL A 57 -18.16 -9.36 -13.04
C VAL A 57 -16.97 -8.57 -13.61
N GLY A 58 -17.10 -8.07 -14.84
CA GLY A 58 -16.06 -7.25 -15.47
C GLY A 58 -15.90 -5.88 -14.81
N GLN A 59 -16.98 -5.35 -14.23
CA GLN A 59 -16.96 -4.06 -13.53
C GLN A 59 -16.30 -4.15 -12.15
N ILE A 60 -16.63 -5.20 -11.39
CA ILE A 60 -15.96 -5.50 -10.12
C ILE A 60 -14.45 -5.71 -10.37
N TYR A 61 -14.09 -6.48 -11.40
CA TYR A 61 -12.70 -6.70 -11.77
C TYR A 61 -11.98 -5.40 -12.17
N PHE A 62 -12.61 -4.56 -12.98
CA PHE A 62 -12.05 -3.27 -13.40
C PHE A 62 -11.82 -2.32 -12.22
N TYR A 63 -12.76 -2.28 -11.27
CA TYR A 63 -12.60 -1.50 -10.03
C TYR A 63 -11.38 -1.96 -9.22
N HIS A 64 -11.18 -3.26 -9.01
CA HIS A 64 -10.02 -3.79 -8.30
C HIS A 64 -8.71 -3.45 -9.02
N VAL A 65 -8.68 -3.51 -10.35
CA VAL A 65 -7.52 -3.09 -11.15
C VAL A 65 -7.21 -1.61 -10.94
N LEU A 66 -8.23 -0.73 -10.96
CA LEU A 66 -8.04 0.70 -10.69
C LEU A 66 -7.52 0.94 -9.26
N MET A 67 -8.10 0.27 -8.26
CA MET A 67 -7.67 0.40 -6.87
C MET A 67 -6.24 -0.12 -6.66
N LEU A 68 -5.86 -1.20 -7.34
CA LEU A 68 -4.48 -1.70 -7.34
C LEU A 68 -3.50 -0.71 -7.96
N ILE A 69 -3.85 -0.07 -9.08
CA ILE A 69 -3.01 0.98 -9.70
C ILE A 69 -2.84 2.14 -8.72
N LEU A 70 -3.92 2.59 -8.08
CA LEU A 70 -3.86 3.66 -7.06
C LEU A 70 -3.02 3.25 -5.85
N ALA A 71 -3.16 2.02 -5.36
CA ALA A 71 -2.35 1.47 -4.27
C ALA A 71 -0.85 1.51 -4.62
N VAL A 72 -0.50 1.11 -5.85
CA VAL A 72 0.87 1.17 -6.37
C VAL A 72 1.37 2.62 -6.40
N LEU A 73 0.58 3.55 -6.96
CA LEU A 73 0.96 4.96 -7.06
C LEU A 73 1.22 5.61 -5.69
N ILE A 74 0.33 5.36 -4.72
CA ILE A 74 0.44 5.91 -3.36
C ILE A 74 1.62 5.28 -2.60
N SER A 75 1.78 3.96 -2.72
CA SER A 75 2.85 3.22 -2.04
C SER A 75 4.23 3.60 -2.57
N PHE A 76 4.35 3.75 -3.89
CA PHE A 76 5.61 4.10 -4.56
C PHE A 76 5.81 5.60 -4.77
N ASN A 77 4.99 6.45 -4.16
CA ASN A 77 5.13 7.91 -4.27
C ASN A 77 6.58 8.41 -4.04
N PRO A 78 7.30 7.97 -2.97
CA PRO A 78 8.69 8.37 -2.76
C PRO A 78 9.63 7.89 -3.87
N PHE A 79 9.35 6.73 -4.46
CA PHE A 79 10.14 6.17 -5.56
C PHE A 79 9.95 6.95 -6.86
N PHE A 80 8.72 7.35 -7.17
CA PHE A 80 8.42 8.20 -8.33
C PHE A 80 9.05 9.58 -8.18
N ASP A 81 8.95 10.19 -7.00
CA ASP A 81 9.61 11.47 -6.72
C ASP A 81 11.12 11.37 -6.97
N ILE A 82 11.76 10.31 -6.45
CA ILE A 82 13.21 10.08 -6.58
C ILE A 82 13.64 9.72 -8.01
N LEU A 83 12.73 9.20 -8.85
CA LEU A 83 12.99 8.85 -10.25
C LEU A 83 13.29 10.09 -11.11
N PHE A 84 12.67 11.23 -10.79
CA PHE A 84 12.88 12.50 -11.49
C PHE A 84 14.14 13.24 -11.05
N PHE A 85 14.76 12.87 -9.92
CA PHE A 85 15.98 13.50 -9.42
C PHE A 85 17.24 12.65 -9.70
N ALA A 86 18.39 13.34 -9.87
CA ALA A 86 19.71 12.71 -9.94
C ALA A 86 20.11 12.12 -8.57
N SER A 87 19.49 11.00 -8.22
CA SER A 87 19.64 10.32 -6.92
C SER A 87 20.52 9.08 -7.01
N THR A 88 21.17 8.71 -5.91
CA THR A 88 22.08 7.56 -5.86
C THR A 88 21.32 6.24 -5.93
N ARG A 89 22.00 5.18 -6.40
CA ARG A 89 21.43 3.81 -6.45
C ARG A 89 20.92 3.34 -5.09
N THR A 90 21.57 3.77 -4.00
CA THR A 90 21.18 3.44 -2.62
C THR A 90 19.85 4.07 -2.23
N VAL A 91 19.65 5.35 -2.58
CA VAL A 91 18.39 6.06 -2.28
C VAL A 91 17.24 5.50 -3.13
N LYS A 92 17.49 5.15 -4.40
CA LYS A 92 16.50 4.45 -5.24
C LYS A 92 16.10 3.10 -4.64
N LYS A 93 17.06 2.34 -4.10
CA LYS A 93 16.78 1.06 -3.42
C LYS A 93 15.98 1.26 -2.13
N GLN A 94 16.26 2.30 -1.34
CA GLN A 94 15.49 2.64 -0.14
C GLN A 94 14.03 2.93 -0.50
N ALA A 95 13.80 3.73 -1.53
CA ALA A 95 12.45 4.07 -1.98
C ALA A 95 11.69 2.86 -2.55
N LEU A 96 12.39 1.97 -3.26
CA LEU A 96 11.82 0.70 -3.73
C LEU A 96 11.38 -0.19 -2.56
N LEU A 97 12.27 -0.41 -1.58
CA LEU A 97 11.97 -1.22 -0.40
C LEU A 97 10.81 -0.64 0.41
N TRP A 98 10.76 0.69 0.55
CA TRP A 98 9.65 1.39 1.19
C TRP A 98 8.34 1.19 0.46
N GLY A 99 8.32 1.37 -0.87
CA GLY A 99 7.13 1.20 -1.68
C GLY A 99 6.61 -0.24 -1.68
N THR A 100 7.50 -1.22 -1.78
CA THR A 100 7.11 -2.64 -1.65
C THR A 100 6.56 -2.93 -0.26
N GLY A 101 7.16 -2.38 0.80
CA GLY A 101 6.65 -2.50 2.16
C GLY A 101 5.25 -1.91 2.30
N ASN A 102 5.01 -0.74 1.71
CA ASN A 102 3.71 -0.08 1.72
C ASN A 102 2.63 -0.86 0.95
N ILE A 103 2.94 -1.50 -0.18
CA ILE A 103 1.96 -2.35 -0.86
C ILE A 103 1.57 -3.54 0.01
N ILE A 104 2.55 -4.24 0.58
CA ILE A 104 2.25 -5.41 1.43
C ILE A 104 1.46 -4.98 2.67
N ASN A 105 1.82 -3.82 3.25
CA ASN A 105 1.10 -3.26 4.38
C ASN A 105 -0.30 -2.76 3.99
N PHE A 106 -0.51 -2.27 2.77
CA PHE A 106 -1.83 -1.90 2.26
C PHE A 106 -2.75 -3.11 2.20
N VAL A 107 -2.30 -4.21 1.59
CA VAL A 107 -3.07 -5.46 1.50
C VAL A 107 -3.42 -5.96 2.90
N TRP A 108 -2.43 -5.96 3.81
CA TRP A 108 -2.67 -6.36 5.20
C TRP A 108 -3.65 -5.43 5.94
N LEU A 109 -3.49 -4.10 5.79
CA LEU A 109 -4.31 -3.11 6.48
C LEU A 109 -5.75 -3.11 5.99
N GLU A 110 -5.96 -3.16 4.68
CA GLU A 110 -7.30 -3.16 4.11
C GLU A 110 -8.09 -4.35 4.64
N ASP A 111 -7.54 -5.55 4.53
CA ASP A 111 -8.21 -6.75 5.00
C ASP A 111 -8.42 -6.75 6.53
N LEU A 112 -7.47 -6.20 7.30
CA LEU A 112 -7.64 -5.99 8.73
C LEU A 112 -8.79 -5.01 9.02
N PHE A 113 -8.87 -3.90 8.28
CA PHE A 113 -9.94 -2.91 8.46
C PHE A 113 -11.29 -3.48 8.11
N TYR A 114 -11.37 -4.26 7.03
CA TYR A 114 -12.59 -4.97 6.66
C TYR A 114 -13.06 -5.85 7.83
N TRP A 115 -12.15 -6.64 8.42
CA TRP A 115 -12.46 -7.47 9.57
C TRP A 115 -12.85 -6.68 10.83
N VAL A 116 -12.10 -5.63 11.19
CA VAL A 116 -12.35 -4.83 12.39
C VAL A 116 -13.67 -4.05 12.29
N LEU A 117 -13.98 -3.48 11.12
CA LEU A 117 -15.14 -2.61 10.95
C LEU A 117 -16.44 -3.40 10.75
N PHE A 118 -16.36 -4.57 10.11
CA PHE A 118 -17.57 -5.31 9.69
C PHE A 118 -17.72 -6.67 10.37
N GLY A 119 -16.72 -7.14 11.13
CA GLY A 119 -16.76 -8.41 11.85
C GLY A 119 -16.76 -9.64 10.93
N GLU A 120 -16.58 -9.43 9.62
CA GLU A 120 -16.52 -10.45 8.60
C GLU A 120 -15.10 -10.51 8.05
N TRP A 121 -14.56 -11.71 7.86
CA TRP A 121 -13.35 -11.82 7.05
C TRP A 121 -13.70 -11.47 5.60
N PRO A 122 -12.83 -10.73 4.88
CA PRO A 122 -13.06 -10.38 3.49
C PRO A 122 -13.36 -11.66 2.72
N LYS A 123 -14.60 -11.74 2.20
CA LYS A 123 -15.02 -12.84 1.34
C LYS A 123 -14.48 -12.47 -0.03
N ASP A 124 -13.26 -12.91 -0.32
CA ASP A 124 -12.68 -12.77 -1.64
C ASP A 124 -13.65 -13.38 -2.65
N VAL A 125 -14.43 -12.54 -3.34
CA VAL A 125 -15.43 -12.95 -4.34
C VAL A 125 -14.74 -13.68 -5.51
N MET A 126 -13.40 -13.58 -5.59
CA MET A 126 -12.52 -14.24 -6.55
C MET A 126 -11.98 -15.59 -6.06
N THR A 127 -12.13 -15.95 -4.78
CA THR A 127 -11.77 -17.30 -4.31
C THR A 127 -12.95 -18.23 -4.50
N PRO A 128 -12.87 -19.24 -5.39
CA PRO A 128 -13.91 -20.25 -5.46
C PRO A 128 -14.04 -20.89 -4.08
N LEU A 129 -15.29 -21.08 -3.65
CA LEU A 129 -15.83 -21.50 -2.34
C LEU A 129 -15.19 -22.73 -1.64
N HIS A 130 -14.03 -23.21 -2.11
CA HIS A 130 -13.35 -24.42 -1.65
C HIS A 130 -11.87 -24.20 -1.24
N LEU A 131 -11.32 -23.00 -1.40
CA LEU A 131 -10.05 -22.63 -0.77
C LEU A 131 -10.35 -22.24 0.68
N SER A 132 -10.05 -23.17 1.60
CA SER A 132 -10.41 -23.05 3.01
C SER A 132 -10.03 -21.68 3.59
N PHE A 133 -10.97 -21.04 4.29
CA PHE A 133 -10.79 -19.82 5.10
C PHE A 133 -9.51 -19.82 5.95
N TYR A 134 -8.97 -21.00 6.30
CA TYR A 134 -7.70 -21.14 6.99
C TYR A 134 -6.53 -20.53 6.22
N GLY A 135 -6.39 -20.75 4.91
CA GLY A 135 -5.25 -20.25 4.12
C GLY A 135 -5.17 -18.72 4.07
N ILE A 136 -6.32 -18.05 4.12
CA ILE A 136 -6.44 -16.58 4.13
C ILE A 136 -5.97 -16.02 5.48
N VAL A 137 -6.34 -16.63 6.60
CA VAL A 137 -5.91 -16.15 7.94
C VAL A 137 -4.39 -16.31 8.17
N TRP A 138 -3.75 -17.31 7.57
CA TRP A 138 -2.32 -17.57 7.77
C TRP A 138 -1.38 -16.62 7.00
N TRP A 139 -1.85 -15.92 5.96
CA TRP A 139 -0.97 -15.00 5.24
C TRP A 139 -0.86 -13.63 5.90
N TYR A 140 -1.75 -13.25 6.82
CA TYR A 140 -1.67 -11.96 7.53
C TYR A 140 -0.38 -11.78 8.34
N PRO A 141 0.05 -12.73 9.20
CA PRO A 141 1.33 -12.63 9.88
C PRO A 141 2.49 -12.59 8.88
N VAL A 142 2.39 -13.29 7.76
CA VAL A 142 3.41 -13.32 6.70
C VAL A 142 3.51 -11.96 6.00
N ALA A 143 2.40 -11.34 5.65
CA ALA A 143 2.36 -10.00 5.05
C ALA A 143 2.90 -8.94 6.03
N LEU A 144 2.41 -8.94 7.28
CA LEU A 144 2.89 -8.01 8.30
C LEU A 144 4.39 -8.17 8.55
N LEU A 145 4.89 -9.41 8.67
CA LEU A 145 6.31 -9.68 8.85
C LEU A 145 7.12 -9.24 7.64
N SER A 146 6.65 -9.51 6.42
CA SER A 146 7.31 -9.13 5.18
C SER A 146 7.41 -7.60 5.05
N ALA A 147 6.31 -6.88 5.31
CA ALA A 147 6.30 -5.41 5.35
C ALA A 147 7.28 -4.88 6.41
N SER A 148 7.26 -5.45 7.61
CA SER A 148 8.16 -5.08 8.71
C SER A 148 9.63 -5.27 8.36
N ILE A 149 9.99 -6.38 7.70
CA ILE A 149 11.34 -6.65 7.22
C ILE A 149 11.77 -5.60 6.18
N LEU A 150 10.89 -5.25 5.24
CA LEU A 150 11.18 -4.25 4.22
C LEU A 150 11.39 -2.85 4.82
N TYR A 151 10.58 -2.46 5.81
CA TYR A 151 10.78 -1.22 6.56
C TYR A 151 12.10 -1.24 7.35
N TYR A 152 12.41 -2.36 8.02
CA TYR A 152 13.67 -2.54 8.74
C TYR A 152 14.88 -2.40 7.79
N LEU A 153 14.85 -3.04 6.62
CA LEU A 153 15.92 -2.96 5.63
C LEU A 153 16.08 -1.52 5.09
N THR A 154 14.97 -0.82 4.89
CA THR A 154 14.98 0.59 4.49
C THR A 154 15.66 1.45 5.56
N ILE A 155 15.24 1.32 6.82
CA ILE A 155 15.81 2.06 7.95
C ILE A 155 17.30 1.76 8.14
N ARG A 156 17.68 0.48 8.07
CA ARG A 156 19.08 0.05 8.16
C ARG A 156 19.94 0.66 7.05
N SER A 157 19.42 0.72 5.82
CA SER A 157 20.08 1.35 4.70
C SER A 157 20.28 2.86 4.92
N MET A 158 19.25 3.56 5.42
CA MET A 158 19.34 4.98 5.75
C MET A 158 20.39 5.26 6.84
N ARG A 159 20.46 4.42 7.89
CA ARG A 159 21.45 4.56 8.97
C ARG A 159 22.88 4.40 8.46
N LYS A 160 23.17 3.37 7.66
CA LYS A 160 24.50 3.16 7.06
C LYS A 160 24.94 4.34 6.19
N MET A 161 24.02 4.92 5.43
CA MET A 161 24.33 6.09 4.61
C MET A 161 24.65 7.33 5.47
N LYS A 162 24.00 7.48 6.63
CA LYS A 162 24.30 8.55 7.57
C LYS A 162 25.69 8.38 8.20
N GLU A 163 26.03 7.17 8.62
CA GLU A 163 27.35 6.85 9.21
C GLU A 163 28.48 7.11 8.22
N GLY A 164 28.35 6.67 6.96
CA GLY A 164 29.36 6.90 5.92
C GLY A 164 29.45 8.34 5.42
N ALA A 165 28.51 9.22 5.75
CA ALA A 165 28.59 10.65 5.44
C ALA A 165 29.25 11.48 6.56
N MET A 166 29.46 10.88 7.73
CA MET A 166 30.10 11.50 8.90
C MET A 166 31.56 11.07 9.09
N SER A 167 32.03 10.05 8.36
CA SER A 167 33.43 9.61 8.26
C SER A 167 34.17 10.35 7.16
#